data_AF-A0A2D7JJ71-F1
#
_entry.id   AF-A0A2D7JJ71-F1
#
_cell.length_a   1.000
_cell.length_b   1.000
_cell.length_c   1.000
_cell.angle_alpha   90.00
_cell.angle_beta   90.00
_cell.angle_gamma   90.00
#
_symmetry.space_group_name_H-M   'P 1'
#
loop_
_entity.id
_entity.type
_entity.pdbx_description
1 polymer ?
#
loop_
_entity_poly.entity_id
_entity_poly.type
_entity_poly.pdbx_seq_one_letter_code
_entity_poly.pdbx_strand_id
1 'polypeptide(L)'
;SFFLKKRRPDVRIIGFEPIREYAQLAVQNLADFDAVEVFNFAVGVDNKFLRAPNIALDRQFNFGATQIGNQDTGALITQVSIDQFFAGSGVRPRLLKIDTEGGEFEVIQGATSLFHSDLIISYEADRPSTIEKCMEFLKPYGVTQFAAVLAIVDRRGMGDDHPYSKLSTVHMFACFGAVPTWVERLGRKIDDFEAYQAFISPVLARQRHK
;
A
#
# COMPACT_ATOMS: atom_id res chain seq x y z
N SER A 1 -5.75 4.86 6.75
CA SER A 1 -6.02 6.31 6.61
C SER A 1 -6.75 6.89 7.82
N PHE A 2 -7.91 6.34 8.23
CA PHE A 2 -8.73 6.82 9.36
C PHE A 2 -7.94 7.11 10.66
N PHE A 3 -7.19 6.14 11.18
CA PHE A 3 -6.43 6.32 12.43
C PHE A 3 -5.35 7.39 12.35
N LEU A 4 -4.72 7.54 11.18
CA LEU A 4 -3.71 8.59 10.97
C LEU A 4 -4.38 9.95 11.08
N LYS A 5 -5.50 10.15 10.37
CA LYS A 5 -6.22 11.41 10.40
C LYS A 5 -6.75 11.76 11.79
N LYS A 6 -7.33 10.78 12.51
CA LYS A 6 -7.81 10.96 13.89
C LYS A 6 -6.70 11.40 14.85
N ARG A 7 -5.46 10.93 14.66
CA ARG A 7 -4.30 11.29 15.50
C ARG A 7 -3.55 12.53 15.00
N ARG A 8 -3.71 12.87 13.72
CA ARG A 8 -3.02 13.98 13.04
C ARG A 8 -4.02 14.73 12.15
N PRO A 9 -4.88 15.58 12.75
CA PRO A 9 -5.88 16.35 12.00
C PRO A 9 -5.26 17.29 10.96
N ASP A 10 -4.00 17.70 11.17
CA ASP A 10 -3.20 18.55 10.29
C ASP A 10 -2.76 17.87 8.97
N VAL A 11 -2.85 16.53 8.90
CA VAL A 11 -2.43 15.78 7.71
C VAL A 11 -3.56 15.77 6.67
N ARG A 12 -3.21 16.14 5.43
CA ARG A 12 -4.04 15.90 4.24
C ARG A 12 -3.81 14.47 3.74
N ILE A 13 -4.89 13.78 3.39
CA ILE A 13 -4.84 12.43 2.83
C ILE A 13 -5.48 12.45 1.44
N ILE A 14 -4.75 11.93 0.47
CA ILE A 14 -5.25 11.69 -0.89
C ILE A 14 -5.22 10.17 -1.10
N GLY A 15 -6.40 9.58 -1.27
CA GLY A 15 -6.60 8.15 -1.46
C GLY A 15 -7.07 7.83 -2.88
N PHE A 16 -6.67 6.67 -3.37
CA PHE A 16 -7.09 6.13 -4.66
C PHE A 16 -7.67 4.75 -4.41
N GLU A 17 -8.89 4.52 -4.86
CA GLU A 17 -9.59 3.24 -4.76
C GLU A 17 -10.31 2.96 -6.08
N PRO A 18 -9.77 2.12 -6.96
CA PRO A 18 -10.34 1.86 -8.28
C PRO A 18 -11.71 1.18 -8.24
N ILE A 19 -12.00 0.39 -7.21
CA ILE A 19 -13.26 -0.34 -7.11
C ILE A 19 -14.33 0.64 -6.60
N ARG A 20 -15.35 0.86 -7.42
CA ARG A 20 -16.40 1.87 -7.16
C ARG A 20 -17.07 1.67 -5.81
N GLU A 21 -17.45 0.44 -5.49
CA GLU A 21 -18.13 0.09 -4.26
C GLU A 21 -17.26 0.41 -3.03
N TYR A 22 -15.97 0.09 -3.09
CA TYR A 22 -15.03 0.40 -2.02
C TYR A 22 -14.73 1.90 -1.91
N ALA A 23 -14.62 2.60 -3.04
CA ALA A 23 -14.44 4.05 -3.04
C ALA A 23 -15.65 4.75 -2.39
N GLN A 24 -16.87 4.31 -2.71
CA GLN A 24 -18.10 4.85 -2.11
C GLN A 24 -18.16 4.61 -0.60
N LEU A 25 -17.84 3.39 -0.15
CA LEU A 25 -17.75 3.06 1.27
C LEU A 25 -16.66 3.87 1.97
N ALA A 26 -15.50 4.06 1.34
CA ALA A 26 -14.41 4.86 1.87
C ALA A 26 -14.83 6.33 2.05
N VAL A 27 -15.50 6.93 1.05
CA VAL A 27 -16.03 8.30 1.15
C VAL A 27 -17.03 8.41 2.30
N GLN A 28 -17.96 7.46 2.44
CA GLN A 28 -18.93 7.46 3.54
C GLN A 28 -18.25 7.35 4.91
N ASN A 29 -17.29 6.44 5.06
CA ASN A 29 -16.57 6.22 6.32
C ASN A 29 -15.63 7.37 6.70
N LEU A 30 -15.31 8.25 5.74
CA LEU A 30 -14.37 9.36 5.90
C LEU A 30 -15.06 10.73 5.83
N ALA A 31 -16.40 10.76 5.74
CA ALA A 31 -17.18 11.98 5.55
C ALA A 31 -16.97 13.02 6.66
N ASP A 32 -16.70 12.58 7.89
CA ASP A 32 -16.47 13.47 9.05
C ASP A 32 -15.03 14.03 9.11
N PHE A 33 -14.17 13.70 8.15
CA PHE A 33 -12.77 14.15 8.14
C PHE A 33 -12.50 15.16 7.03
N ASP A 34 -12.25 16.41 7.44
CA ASP A 34 -11.73 17.45 6.55
C ASP A 34 -10.37 17.05 5.94
N ALA A 35 -10.07 17.51 4.73
CA ALA A 35 -8.79 17.24 4.04
C ALA A 35 -8.49 15.74 3.82
N VAL A 36 -9.53 14.94 3.59
CA VAL A 36 -9.42 13.59 3.03
C VAL A 36 -10.13 13.58 1.67
N GLU A 37 -9.40 13.25 0.62
CA GLU A 37 -9.92 13.11 -0.74
C GLU A 37 -9.77 11.66 -1.17
N VAL A 38 -10.82 11.11 -1.80
CA VAL A 38 -10.80 9.74 -2.36
C VAL A 38 -11.18 9.81 -3.82
N PHE A 39 -10.30 9.28 -4.67
CA PHE A 39 -10.48 9.23 -6.11
C PHE A 39 -10.79 7.81 -6.56
N ASN A 40 -11.82 7.65 -7.41
CA ASN A 40 -12.25 6.35 -7.91
C ASN A 40 -11.56 5.96 -9.22
N PHE A 41 -10.24 5.79 -9.16
CA PHE A 41 -9.43 5.25 -10.24
C PHE A 41 -8.18 4.57 -9.68
N ALA A 42 -7.59 3.66 -10.46
CA ALA A 42 -6.30 3.08 -10.16
C ALA A 42 -5.20 4.10 -10.46
N VAL A 43 -4.07 3.98 -9.78
CA VAL A 43 -2.86 4.74 -10.09
C VAL A 43 -1.78 3.80 -10.61
N GLY A 44 -0.96 4.28 -11.53
CA GLY A 44 0.14 3.49 -12.10
C GLY A 44 1.08 4.35 -12.94
N VAL A 45 1.75 3.72 -13.91
CA VAL A 45 2.73 4.39 -14.78
C VAL A 45 2.08 5.21 -15.91
N ASP A 46 0.97 4.74 -16.46
CA ASP A 46 0.32 5.30 -17.64
C ASP A 46 -1.20 5.45 -17.47
N ASN A 47 -1.81 6.14 -18.43
CA ASN A 47 -3.26 6.25 -18.53
C ASN A 47 -3.78 5.11 -19.39
N LYS A 48 -4.60 4.23 -18.82
CA LYS A 48 -5.21 3.11 -19.54
C LYS A 48 -6.52 2.71 -18.89
N PHE A 49 -7.29 1.88 -19.58
CA PHE A 49 -8.41 1.18 -18.96
C PHE A 49 -7.94 -0.18 -18.45
N LEU A 50 -8.41 -0.56 -17.26
CA LEU A 50 -8.21 -1.88 -16.67
C LEU A 50 -9.56 -2.53 -16.42
N ARG A 51 -9.54 -3.84 -16.16
CA ARG A 51 -10.71 -4.57 -15.66
C ARG A 51 -10.48 -4.96 -14.21
N ALA A 52 -11.43 -4.57 -13.36
CA ALA A 52 -11.56 -5.03 -11.99
C ALA A 52 -12.59 -6.17 -11.95
N PRO A 53 -12.44 -7.14 -11.04
CA PRO A 53 -13.45 -8.18 -10.84
C PRO A 53 -14.80 -7.58 -10.45
N ASN A 54 -15.87 -8.34 -10.64
CA ASN A 54 -17.13 -8.03 -9.97
C ASN A 54 -17.04 -8.45 -8.50
N ILE A 55 -17.35 -7.55 -7.58
CA ILE A 55 -17.23 -7.80 -6.16
C ILE A 55 -18.56 -8.22 -5.56
N ALA A 56 -18.58 -9.39 -4.94
CA ALA A 56 -19.69 -9.85 -4.10
C ALA A 56 -19.57 -9.22 -2.70
N LEU A 57 -20.27 -8.10 -2.48
CA LEU A 57 -20.28 -7.38 -1.20
C LEU A 57 -20.98 -8.15 -0.07
N ASP A 58 -21.80 -9.14 -0.40
CA ASP A 58 -22.56 -9.98 0.52
C ASP A 58 -21.75 -11.17 1.08
N ARG A 59 -20.56 -11.44 0.52
CA ARG A 59 -19.72 -12.56 0.95
C ARG A 59 -18.98 -12.22 2.26
N GLN A 60 -19.23 -13.02 3.30
CA GLN A 60 -18.42 -12.98 4.52
C GLN A 60 -16.94 -13.26 4.21
N PHE A 61 -16.03 -12.54 4.88
CA PHE A 61 -14.57 -12.59 4.66
C PHE A 61 -14.08 -12.03 3.30
N ASN A 62 -14.85 -11.18 2.65
CA ASN A 62 -14.36 -10.40 1.53
C ASN A 62 -13.52 -9.21 2.04
N PHE A 63 -12.19 -9.39 2.10
CA PHE A 63 -11.24 -8.36 2.55
C PHE A 63 -10.84 -7.37 1.44
N GLY A 64 -11.46 -7.46 0.26
CA GLY A 64 -11.14 -6.59 -0.87
C GLY A 64 -9.81 -6.88 -1.55
N ALA A 65 -9.12 -7.96 -1.16
CA ALA A 65 -7.92 -8.44 -1.82
C ALA A 65 -8.27 -8.94 -3.23
N THR A 66 -8.22 -8.06 -4.22
CA THR A 66 -8.30 -8.48 -5.62
C THR A 66 -7.29 -7.79 -6.50
N GLN A 67 -6.56 -8.62 -7.23
CA GLN A 67 -5.69 -8.17 -8.31
C GLN A 67 -6.51 -7.60 -9.47
N ILE A 68 -6.08 -6.44 -9.95
CA ILE A 68 -6.66 -5.71 -11.08
C ILE A 68 -5.80 -5.95 -12.34
N GLY A 69 -6.42 -5.98 -13.52
CA GLY A 69 -5.70 -5.83 -14.80
C GLY A 69 -5.49 -7.10 -15.64
N ASN A 70 -5.74 -8.29 -15.09
CA ASN A 70 -5.61 -9.58 -15.82
C ASN A 70 -6.94 -10.32 -15.99
N GLN A 71 -8.06 -9.60 -16.06
CA GLN A 71 -9.40 -10.20 -16.14
C GLN A 71 -10.00 -10.00 -17.54
N ASP A 72 -10.50 -11.06 -18.16
CA ASP A 72 -11.26 -10.98 -19.43
C ASP A 72 -12.66 -10.38 -19.22
N THR A 73 -13.16 -10.44 -17.99
CA THR A 73 -14.50 -9.99 -17.58
C THR A 73 -14.41 -9.07 -16.37
N GLY A 74 -15.47 -8.30 -16.11
CA GLY A 74 -15.56 -7.40 -14.96
C GLY A 74 -15.70 -5.92 -15.32
N ALA A 75 -15.75 -5.07 -14.29
CA ALA A 75 -15.98 -3.64 -14.42
C ALA A 75 -14.78 -2.94 -15.07
N LEU A 76 -15.06 -2.10 -16.07
CA LEU A 76 -14.04 -1.24 -16.67
C LEU A 76 -13.72 -0.11 -15.69
N ILE A 77 -12.45 0.05 -15.37
CA ILE A 77 -11.95 1.12 -14.50
C ILE A 77 -10.85 1.89 -15.21
N THR A 78 -10.61 3.12 -14.76
CA THR A 78 -9.52 3.96 -15.28
C THR A 78 -8.29 3.77 -14.41
N GLN A 79 -7.12 3.64 -15.04
CA GLN A 79 -5.83 3.89 -14.41
C GLN A 79 -5.31 5.25 -14.86
N VAL A 80 -4.79 6.02 -13.93
CA VAL A 80 -4.15 7.32 -14.17
C VAL A 80 -2.68 7.25 -13.78
N SER A 81 -1.82 7.87 -14.58
CA SER A 81 -0.42 8.06 -14.22
C SER A 81 -0.31 8.97 -12.98
N ILE A 82 0.28 8.45 -11.91
CA ILE A 82 0.35 9.20 -10.63
C ILE A 82 1.19 10.48 -10.75
N ASP A 83 2.30 10.43 -11.50
CA ASP A 83 3.09 11.62 -11.81
C ASP A 83 2.26 12.66 -12.60
N GLN A 84 1.45 12.23 -13.58
CA GLN A 84 0.58 13.15 -14.31
C GLN A 84 -0.53 13.73 -13.43
N PHE A 85 -1.11 12.92 -12.54
CA PHE A 85 -2.14 13.38 -11.60
C PHE A 85 -1.63 14.51 -10.69
N PHE A 86 -0.38 14.42 -10.24
CA PHE A 86 0.23 15.45 -9.39
C PHE A 86 0.97 16.55 -10.14
N ALA A 87 1.06 16.48 -11.48
CA ALA A 87 1.75 17.48 -12.28
C ALA A 87 1.20 18.89 -12.03
N GLY A 88 2.09 19.83 -11.67
CA GLY A 88 1.72 21.23 -11.40
C GLY A 88 0.92 21.47 -10.12
N SER A 89 0.59 20.44 -9.34
CA SER A 89 -0.18 20.57 -8.09
C SER A 89 0.61 21.18 -6.93
N GLY A 90 1.94 21.13 -7.00
CA GLY A 90 2.84 21.48 -5.89
C GLY A 90 2.79 20.49 -4.71
N VAL A 91 2.03 19.40 -4.80
CA VAL A 91 1.94 18.39 -3.76
C VAL A 91 3.26 17.64 -3.63
N ARG A 92 3.77 17.54 -2.40
CA ARG A 92 4.97 16.75 -2.06
C ARG A 92 4.64 15.82 -0.89
N PRO A 93 4.27 14.55 -1.15
CA PRO A 93 3.86 13.64 -0.10
C PRO A 93 5.05 13.24 0.78
N ARG A 94 4.87 13.26 2.10
CA ARG A 94 5.89 12.73 3.03
C ARG A 94 5.79 11.20 3.22
N LEU A 95 4.65 10.63 2.84
CA LEU A 95 4.37 9.21 2.93
C LEU A 95 3.51 8.79 1.74
N LEU A 96 3.96 7.75 1.03
CA LEU A 96 3.17 7.05 0.03
C LEU A 96 2.92 5.63 0.55
N LYS A 97 1.67 5.30 0.90
CA LYS A 97 1.27 3.92 1.22
C LYS A 97 0.75 3.27 -0.06
N ILE A 98 1.29 2.11 -0.42
CA ILE A 98 0.94 1.35 -1.61
C ILE A 98 0.52 -0.05 -1.17
N ASP A 99 -0.68 -0.43 -1.55
CA ASP A 99 -1.36 -1.64 -1.13
C ASP A 99 -2.37 -1.92 -2.23
N THR A 100 -1.89 -2.59 -3.28
CA THR A 100 -2.52 -2.64 -4.61
C THR A 100 -2.58 -4.05 -5.15
N GLU A 101 -2.41 -5.04 -4.27
CA GLU A 101 -2.58 -6.46 -4.56
C GLU A 101 -1.75 -6.94 -5.77
N GLY A 102 -0.50 -6.47 -5.87
CA GLY A 102 0.44 -6.79 -6.95
C GLY A 102 0.77 -5.64 -7.90
N GLY A 103 0.06 -4.50 -7.78
CA GLY A 103 0.33 -3.28 -8.54
C GLY A 103 1.48 -2.42 -8.00
N GLU A 104 2.17 -2.86 -6.94
CA GLU A 104 3.06 -1.98 -6.16
C GLU A 104 4.19 -1.42 -7.02
N PHE A 105 4.77 -2.26 -7.87
CA PHE A 105 5.84 -1.87 -8.77
C PHE A 105 5.41 -0.80 -9.77
N GLU A 106 4.22 -0.93 -10.37
CA GLU A 106 3.71 0.02 -11.35
C GLU A 106 3.40 1.38 -10.73
N VAL A 107 2.89 1.38 -9.48
CA VAL A 107 2.67 2.63 -8.72
C VAL A 107 4.00 3.31 -8.40
N ILE A 108 5.00 2.56 -7.91
CA ILE A 108 6.32 3.12 -7.57
C ILE A 108 6.99 3.66 -8.84
N GLN A 109 6.95 2.91 -9.93
CA GLN A 109 7.50 3.31 -11.22
C GLN A 109 6.81 4.57 -11.76
N GLY A 110 5.50 4.71 -11.56
CA GLY A 110 4.73 5.88 -11.99
C GLY A 110 4.90 7.11 -11.11
N ALA A 111 5.53 7.01 -9.93
CA ALA A 111 5.61 8.04 -8.90
C ALA A 111 6.97 8.74 -8.80
N THR A 112 7.82 8.63 -9.82
CA THR A 112 9.21 9.09 -9.77
C THR A 112 9.34 10.59 -9.57
N SER A 113 8.41 11.39 -10.10
CA SER A 113 8.41 12.85 -9.92
C SER A 113 8.13 13.27 -8.47
N LEU A 114 7.58 12.37 -7.66
CA LEU A 114 7.28 12.59 -6.25
C LEU A 114 8.49 12.32 -5.34
N PHE A 115 9.59 11.78 -5.87
CA PHE A 115 10.73 11.38 -5.04
C PHE A 115 11.48 12.60 -4.49
N HIS A 116 11.67 12.62 -3.17
CA HIS A 116 12.47 13.61 -2.45
C HIS A 116 12.97 13.07 -1.12
N SER A 117 13.95 13.73 -0.50
CA SER A 117 14.64 13.25 0.73
C SER A 117 13.73 12.94 1.92
N ASP A 118 12.57 13.60 1.99
CA ASP A 118 11.61 13.43 3.10
C ASP A 118 10.50 12.43 2.78
N LEU A 119 10.51 11.81 1.59
CA LEU A 119 9.55 10.80 1.18
C LEU A 119 9.89 9.45 1.82
N ILE A 120 8.84 8.80 2.32
CA ILE A 120 8.86 7.39 2.70
C ILE A 120 7.82 6.68 1.85
N ILE A 121 8.19 5.57 1.22
CA ILE A 121 7.25 4.68 0.56
C ILE A 121 7.06 3.45 1.46
N SER A 122 5.82 3.17 1.83
CA SER A 122 5.44 1.92 2.49
C SER A 122 4.63 1.09 1.50
N TYR A 123 5.13 -0.07 1.09
CA TYR A 123 4.45 -0.94 0.13
C TYR A 123 4.30 -2.35 0.68
N GLU A 124 3.16 -2.98 0.39
CA GLU A 124 2.90 -4.36 0.83
C GLU A 124 3.91 -5.32 0.20
N ALA A 125 4.34 -6.31 0.99
CA ALA A 125 5.46 -7.19 0.73
C ALA A 125 5.10 -8.66 0.92
N ASP A 126 3.93 -9.05 0.42
CA ASP A 126 3.44 -10.42 0.42
C ASP A 126 3.83 -11.20 -0.85
N ARG A 127 4.22 -10.50 -1.93
CA ARG A 127 4.57 -11.06 -3.26
C ARG A 127 6.05 -10.90 -3.58
N PRO A 128 6.90 -11.94 -3.38
CA PRO A 128 8.35 -11.84 -3.57
C PRO A 128 8.81 -11.30 -4.93
N SER A 129 8.16 -11.72 -6.02
CA SER A 129 8.52 -11.27 -7.38
C SER A 129 8.25 -9.78 -7.59
N THR A 130 7.23 -9.23 -6.94
CA THR A 130 6.96 -7.78 -6.96
C THR A 130 8.02 -7.03 -6.16
N ILE A 131 8.41 -7.57 -4.99
CA ILE A 131 9.40 -6.94 -4.12
C ILE A 131 10.78 -6.90 -4.75
N GLU A 132 11.20 -7.98 -5.42
CA GLU A 132 12.46 -7.99 -6.17
C GLU A 132 12.51 -6.85 -7.20
N LYS A 133 11.45 -6.67 -7.99
CA LYS A 133 11.33 -5.57 -8.96
C LYS A 133 11.38 -4.19 -8.30
N CYS A 134 10.63 -4.00 -7.21
CA CYS A 134 10.63 -2.74 -6.46
C CYS A 134 12.01 -2.41 -5.90
N MET A 135 12.69 -3.41 -5.30
CA MET A 135 14.01 -3.24 -4.71
C MET A 135 15.05 -2.87 -5.76
N GLU A 136 15.09 -3.60 -6.88
CA GLU A 136 16.03 -3.31 -7.98
C GLU A 136 15.76 -1.95 -8.62
N PHE A 137 14.49 -1.57 -8.78
CA PHE A 137 14.14 -0.26 -9.32
C PHE A 137 14.49 0.89 -8.39
N LEU A 138 14.34 0.71 -7.07
CA LEU A 138 14.62 1.75 -6.09
C LEU A 138 16.12 1.88 -5.76
N LYS A 139 16.93 0.86 -6.05
CA LYS A 139 18.37 0.82 -5.76
C LYS A 139 19.16 2.01 -6.30
N PRO A 140 18.98 2.49 -7.55
CA PRO A 140 19.70 3.65 -8.07
C PRO A 140 19.36 4.97 -7.35
N TYR A 141 18.22 5.03 -6.64
CA TYR A 141 17.82 6.21 -5.88
C TYR A 141 18.43 6.27 -4.48
N GLY A 142 19.28 5.30 -4.10
CA GLY A 142 20.01 5.30 -2.84
C GLY A 142 19.12 5.19 -1.60
N VAL A 143 17.91 4.64 -1.75
CA VAL A 143 16.98 4.49 -0.62
C VAL A 143 17.49 3.49 0.41
N THR A 144 17.22 3.75 1.68
CA THR A 144 17.40 2.73 2.73
C THR A 144 16.10 1.96 2.94
N GLN A 145 16.17 0.63 2.87
CA GLN A 145 14.98 -0.23 2.91
C GLN A 145 14.87 -0.99 4.23
N PHE A 146 13.66 -1.08 4.77
CA PHE A 146 13.31 -1.85 5.97
C PHE A 146 12.10 -2.73 5.70
N ALA A 147 12.03 -3.92 6.30
CA ALA A 147 10.83 -4.76 6.31
C ALA A 147 10.25 -4.82 7.72
N ALA A 148 8.93 -4.71 7.84
CA ALA A 148 8.24 -4.90 9.12
C ALA A 148 6.99 -5.75 8.97
N VAL A 149 6.71 -6.54 10.00
CA VAL A 149 5.45 -7.28 10.15
C VAL A 149 4.48 -6.40 10.93
N LEU A 150 3.37 -6.02 10.29
CA LEU A 150 2.37 -5.12 10.87
C LEU A 150 1.12 -5.92 11.24
N ALA A 151 0.64 -5.75 12.47
CA ALA A 151 -0.64 -6.31 12.88
C ALA A 151 -1.78 -5.57 12.18
N ILE A 152 -2.72 -6.32 11.60
CA ILE A 152 -3.88 -5.74 10.89
C ILE A 152 -4.86 -5.09 11.88
N VAL A 153 -4.92 -5.62 13.10
CA VAL A 153 -5.80 -5.14 14.16
C VAL A 153 -5.04 -4.92 15.47
N ASP A 154 -5.46 -3.93 16.25
CA ASP A 154 -4.93 -3.72 17.60
C ASP A 154 -5.32 -4.92 18.47
N ARG A 155 -4.31 -5.62 19.01
CA ARG A 155 -4.52 -6.79 19.85
C ARG A 155 -5.08 -6.43 21.23
N ARG A 156 -5.04 -5.15 21.61
CA ARG A 156 -5.59 -4.69 22.90
C ARG A 156 -7.09 -4.91 22.94
N GLY A 157 -7.52 -5.90 23.73
CA GLY A 157 -8.92 -6.23 23.95
C GLY A 157 -9.48 -7.36 23.07
N MET A 158 -8.67 -7.93 22.17
CA MET A 158 -9.02 -9.18 21.47
C MET A 158 -8.30 -10.34 22.14
N GLY A 159 -9.06 -11.37 22.56
CA GLY A 159 -8.47 -12.61 23.06
C GLY A 159 -7.56 -13.25 22.00
N ASP A 160 -6.56 -14.02 22.44
CA ASP A 160 -5.57 -14.66 21.56
C ASP A 160 -6.21 -15.58 20.50
N ASP A 161 -7.41 -16.08 20.76
CA ASP A 161 -8.19 -16.94 19.87
C ASP A 161 -8.98 -16.19 18.80
N HIS A 162 -9.01 -14.84 18.83
CA HIS A 162 -9.71 -14.06 17.81
C HIS A 162 -9.07 -14.32 16.44
N PRO A 163 -9.84 -14.63 15.37
CA PRO A 163 -9.29 -15.03 14.07
C PRO A 163 -8.31 -13.99 13.48
N TYR A 164 -8.48 -12.71 13.85
CA TYR A 164 -7.64 -11.60 13.40
C TYR A 164 -6.40 -11.33 14.26
N SER A 165 -6.29 -11.88 15.48
CA SER A 165 -5.12 -11.66 16.36
C SER A 165 -3.81 -12.16 15.74
N LYS A 166 -3.93 -13.19 14.88
CA LYS A 166 -2.85 -13.87 14.16
C LYS A 166 -2.68 -13.38 12.71
N LEU A 167 -3.39 -12.34 12.28
CA LEU A 167 -3.19 -11.75 10.95
C LEU A 167 -2.17 -10.63 11.01
N SER A 168 -1.24 -10.66 10.07
CA SER A 168 -0.24 -9.63 9.89
C SER A 168 0.04 -9.45 8.40
N THR A 169 0.18 -8.21 7.97
CA THR A 169 0.76 -7.88 6.68
C THR A 169 2.25 -7.66 6.84
N VAL A 170 3.00 -7.77 5.75
CA VAL A 170 4.40 -7.36 5.73
C VAL A 170 4.52 -6.19 4.81
N HIS A 171 5.22 -5.15 5.26
CA HIS A 171 5.50 -3.98 4.46
C HIS A 171 6.99 -3.77 4.34
N MET A 172 7.40 -3.38 3.14
CA MET A 172 8.66 -2.71 2.91
C MET A 172 8.50 -1.21 3.13
N PHE A 173 9.55 -0.58 3.66
CA PHE A 173 9.67 0.86 3.85
C PHE A 173 10.93 1.33 3.13
N ALA A 174 10.78 2.11 2.06
CA ALA A 174 11.88 2.77 1.37
C ALA A 174 11.98 4.23 1.80
N CYS A 175 13.10 4.59 2.43
CA CYS A 175 13.38 5.94 2.91
C CYS A 175 14.38 6.63 1.97
N PHE A 176 14.00 7.76 1.39
CA PHE A 176 14.82 8.52 0.42
C PHE A 176 15.86 9.44 1.05
N GLY A 177 15.84 9.59 2.38
CA GLY A 177 16.78 10.40 3.13
C GLY A 177 16.98 9.84 4.53
N ALA A 178 16.95 10.71 5.55
CA ALA A 178 17.13 10.28 6.93
C ALA A 178 16.06 9.26 7.34
N VAL A 179 16.50 8.12 7.86
CA VAL A 179 15.61 7.08 8.35
C VAL A 179 14.98 7.55 9.66
N PRO A 180 13.64 7.65 9.77
CA PRO A 180 13.02 8.00 11.03
C PRO A 180 13.20 6.90 12.06
N THR A 181 13.41 7.27 13.32
CA THR A 181 13.56 6.32 14.44
C THR A 181 12.37 5.39 14.65
N TRP A 182 11.17 5.74 14.15
CA TRP A 182 10.03 4.85 14.19
C TRP A 182 10.12 3.73 13.15
N VAL A 183 10.74 3.96 11.98
CA VAL A 183 10.98 2.92 10.97
C VAL A 183 12.01 1.93 11.50
N GLU A 184 13.11 2.43 12.08
CA GLU A 184 14.15 1.60 12.70
C GLU A 184 13.63 0.71 13.83
N ARG A 185 12.69 1.24 14.64
CA ARG A 185 12.05 0.46 15.71
C ARG A 185 11.02 -0.54 15.21
N LEU A 186 10.37 -0.24 14.08
CA LEU A 186 9.27 -1.04 13.56
C LEU A 186 9.77 -2.24 12.77
N GLY A 187 10.88 -2.08 12.04
CA GLY A 187 11.35 -3.07 11.06
C GLY A 187 12.82 -3.41 11.15
N ARG A 188 13.23 -4.37 10.33
CA ARG A 188 14.62 -4.77 10.11
C ARG A 188 15.12 -4.17 8.80
N LYS A 189 16.33 -3.63 8.79
CA LYS A 189 16.98 -3.18 7.55
C LYS A 189 17.15 -4.36 6.59
N ILE A 190 16.83 -4.15 5.32
CA ILE A 190 16.95 -5.12 4.23
C ILE A 190 17.90 -4.54 3.19
N ASP A 191 19.07 -5.16 3.05
CA ASP A 191 20.11 -4.69 2.13
C ASP A 191 19.96 -5.28 0.71
N ASP A 192 19.37 -6.48 0.60
CA ASP A 192 19.19 -7.20 -0.67
C ASP A 192 17.98 -8.15 -0.63
N PHE A 193 17.68 -8.75 -1.78
CA PHE A 193 16.53 -9.64 -1.94
C PHE A 193 16.66 -10.94 -1.12
N GLU A 194 17.87 -11.44 -0.89
CA GLU A 194 18.11 -12.62 -0.05
C GLU A 194 17.76 -12.33 1.41
N ALA A 195 18.17 -11.16 1.93
CA ALA A 195 17.80 -10.70 3.26
C ALA A 195 16.27 -10.54 3.41
N TYR A 196 15.58 -10.05 2.38
CA TYR A 196 14.12 -10.01 2.33
C TYR A 196 13.51 -11.42 2.37
N GLN A 197 14.00 -12.35 1.54
CA GLN A 197 13.50 -13.72 1.52
C GLN A 197 13.67 -14.42 2.87
N ALA A 198 14.81 -14.23 3.52
CA ALA A 198 15.08 -14.75 4.85
C ALA A 198 14.12 -14.15 5.90
N PHE A 199 13.77 -12.87 5.76
CA PHE A 199 12.81 -12.20 6.64
C PHE A 199 11.37 -12.68 6.45
N ILE A 200 10.92 -12.85 5.21
CA ILE A 200 9.52 -13.16 4.89
C ILE A 200 9.19 -14.65 5.01
N SER A 201 10.17 -15.55 4.81
CA SER A 201 9.95 -17.01 4.82
C SER A 201 9.23 -17.54 6.07
N PRO A 202 9.58 -17.12 7.31
CA PRO A 202 8.84 -17.52 8.51
C PRO A 202 7.40 -17.00 8.55
N VAL A 203 7.12 -15.86 7.91
CA VAL A 203 5.78 -15.26 7.84
C VAL A 203 4.91 -16.03 6.86
N LEU A 204 5.42 -16.31 5.65
CA LEU A 204 4.72 -17.10 4.64
C LEU A 204 4.43 -18.53 5.13
N ALA A 205 5.37 -19.14 5.86
CA ALA A 205 5.15 -20.45 6.48
C ALA A 205 3.94 -20.43 7.43
N ARG A 206 3.76 -19.38 8.24
CA ARG A 206 2.62 -19.24 9.15
C ARG A 206 1.28 -19.01 8.43
N GLN A 207 1.30 -18.40 7.24
CA GLN A 207 0.09 -18.18 6.45
C GLN A 207 -0.36 -19.45 5.71
N ARG A 208 0.57 -20.32 5.26
CA ARG A 208 0.25 -21.57 4.55
C ARG A 208 -0.33 -22.70 5.43
N HIS A 209 -0.18 -22.60 6.75
CA HIS A 209 -0.71 -23.59 7.71
C HIS A 209 -2.11 -23.22 8.25
N LYS A 210 -2.84 -22.34 7.57
CA LYS A 210 -4.23 -21.97 7.84
C LYS A 210 -5.08 -22.23 6.61
#